data_AF-A0A1B6LHX6-F1
#
_entry.id   AF-A0A1B6LHX6-F1
#
_cell.length_a   1.000
_cell.length_b   1.000
_cell.length_c   1.000
_cell.angle_alpha   90.00
_cell.angle_beta   90.00
_cell.angle_gamma   90.00
#
_symmetry.space_group_name_H-M   'P 1'
#
loop_
_entity.id
_entity.type
_entity.pdbx_description
1 polymer ?
#
loop_
_entity_poly.entity_id
_entity_poly.type
_entity_poly.pdbx_seq_one_letter_code
_entity_poly.pdbx_strand_id
1 'polypeptide(L)'
;LVIFYLMRAQFLNSVVDLQKGVPKYSITNWDCRFSRDSQSYVKTKLSPSGFEMLTNFFTFYGNFQYRSIVLCPLTGGLIPRKQFEELKLPGAFRPYTEKIAHSSNAERLRVATPICLQDPFDLAHNITKGVSRKDLQKFKKLCCQSANCCRNSTR
;
A
#
# COMPACT_ATOMS: atom_id res chain seq x y z
N LEU A 1 6.30 -0.37 0.89
CA LEU A 1 6.13 0.65 1.95
C LEU A 1 6.52 2.06 1.47
N VAL A 2 7.71 2.28 0.89
CA VAL A 2 8.10 3.62 0.38
C VAL A 2 7.10 4.15 -0.66
N ILE A 3 6.84 3.38 -1.73
CA ILE A 3 5.87 3.75 -2.78
C ILE A 3 4.49 4.10 -2.17
N PHE A 4 3.98 3.24 -1.28
CA PHE A 4 2.71 3.49 -0.59
C PHE A 4 2.71 4.78 0.23
N TYR A 5 3.79 5.07 0.95
CA TYR A 5 3.91 6.31 1.71
C TYR A 5 3.91 7.53 0.78
N LEU A 6 4.63 7.47 -0.34
CA LEU A 6 4.63 8.54 -1.34
C LEU A 6 3.26 8.75 -1.98
N MET A 7 2.48 7.68 -2.18
CA MET A 7 1.08 7.78 -2.60
C MET A 7 0.23 8.48 -1.52
N ARG A 8 0.41 8.13 -0.24
CA ARG A 8 -0.31 8.77 0.89
C ARG A 8 0.03 10.25 1.03
N ALA A 9 1.29 10.61 0.82
CA ALA A 9 1.78 11.98 0.83
C ALA A 9 1.48 12.77 -0.46
N GLN A 10 0.68 12.20 -1.39
CA GLN A 10 0.30 12.83 -2.65
C GLN A 10 1.46 13.15 -3.61
N PHE A 11 2.60 12.46 -3.50
CA PHE A 11 3.70 12.57 -4.47
C PHE A 11 3.52 11.62 -5.65
N LEU A 12 2.96 10.43 -5.42
CA LEU A 12 2.74 9.42 -6.45
C LEU A 12 1.25 9.12 -6.69
N ASN A 13 0.93 8.81 -7.95
CA ASN A 13 -0.35 8.25 -8.34
C ASN A 13 -0.54 6.83 -7.82
N SER A 14 -1.79 6.45 -7.52
CA SER A 14 -2.12 5.07 -7.19
C SER A 14 -2.04 4.18 -8.42
N VAL A 15 -1.98 2.85 -8.26
CA VAL A 15 -1.96 1.96 -9.45
C VAL A 15 -3.27 2.06 -10.24
N VAL A 16 -4.41 2.24 -9.58
CA VAL A 16 -5.70 2.51 -10.25
C VAL A 16 -5.66 3.78 -11.09
N ASP A 17 -4.99 4.83 -10.62
CA ASP A 17 -4.82 6.05 -11.42
C ASP A 17 -3.95 5.78 -12.65
N LEU A 18 -2.88 4.99 -12.49
CA LEU A 18 -1.99 4.60 -13.58
C LEU A 18 -2.62 3.63 -14.59
N GLN A 19 -3.70 2.94 -14.21
CA GLN A 19 -4.46 2.04 -15.10
C GLN A 19 -5.42 2.78 -16.04
N LYS A 20 -5.73 4.05 -15.77
CA LYS A 20 -6.70 4.84 -16.55
C LYS A 20 -6.19 5.07 -17.97
N GLY A 21 -7.05 4.81 -18.97
CA GLY A 21 -6.71 5.00 -20.38
C GLY A 21 -5.70 4.01 -20.95
N VAL A 22 -5.28 3.00 -20.19
CA VAL A 22 -4.28 2.02 -20.63
C VAL A 22 -4.98 0.80 -21.28
N PRO A 23 -4.52 0.32 -22.45
CA PRO A 23 -5.06 -0.87 -23.11
C PRO A 23 -5.02 -2.11 -22.20
N LYS A 24 -6.08 -2.94 -22.27
CA LYS A 24 -6.24 -4.16 -21.45
C LYS A 24 -5.00 -5.05 -21.50
N TYR A 25 -4.48 -5.38 -20.32
CA TYR A 25 -3.39 -6.33 -20.14
C TYR A 25 -3.55 -7.02 -18.79
N SER A 26 -3.68 -8.34 -18.81
CA SER A 26 -3.89 -9.13 -17.59
C SER A 26 -3.03 -10.37 -17.56
N ILE A 27 -2.49 -10.69 -16.40
CA ILE A 27 -1.75 -11.93 -16.13
C ILE A 27 -2.53 -12.67 -15.05
N THR A 28 -2.81 -13.97 -15.25
CA THR A 28 -3.55 -14.81 -14.28
C THR A 28 -4.87 -14.19 -13.77
N ASN A 29 -5.58 -13.48 -14.66
CA ASN A 29 -6.83 -12.74 -14.41
C ASN A 29 -6.68 -11.51 -13.47
N TRP A 30 -5.46 -11.07 -13.21
CA TRP A 30 -5.18 -9.80 -12.55
C TRP A 30 -4.93 -8.69 -13.57
N ASP A 31 -5.48 -7.50 -13.32
CA ASP A 31 -5.24 -6.32 -14.14
C ASP A 31 -3.82 -5.80 -13.88
N CYS A 32 -2.91 -6.10 -14.80
CA CYS A 32 -1.50 -5.72 -14.73
C CYS A 32 -1.18 -4.51 -15.59
N ARG A 33 -2.21 -3.75 -16.01
CA ARG A 33 -2.00 -2.50 -16.72
C ARG A 33 -1.40 -1.45 -15.81
N PHE A 34 -0.60 -0.59 -16.42
CA PHE A 34 -0.21 0.71 -15.89
C PHE A 34 0.40 1.51 -17.04
N SER A 35 0.32 2.83 -16.95
CA SER A 35 0.96 3.72 -17.92
C SER A 35 2.45 3.43 -17.98
N ARG A 36 3.04 3.44 -19.19
CA ARG A 36 4.50 3.35 -19.37
C ARG A 36 5.18 4.71 -19.38
N ASP A 37 4.39 5.79 -19.41
CA ASP A 37 4.88 7.15 -19.33
C ASP A 37 5.19 7.51 -17.87
N SER A 38 6.46 7.76 -17.58
CA SER A 38 6.92 8.09 -16.24
C SER A 38 6.38 9.43 -15.71
N GLN A 39 5.97 10.35 -16.60
CA GLN A 39 5.34 11.61 -16.17
C GLN A 39 4.00 11.36 -15.48
N SER A 40 3.29 10.29 -15.85
CA SER A 40 2.03 9.92 -15.23
C SER A 40 2.18 9.42 -13.78
N TYR A 41 3.39 9.11 -13.32
CA TYR A 41 3.61 8.56 -11.97
C TYR A 41 3.54 9.62 -10.89
N VAL A 42 3.95 10.84 -11.21
CA VAL A 42 4.14 11.93 -10.26
C VAL A 42 2.88 12.80 -10.22
N LYS A 43 2.36 13.04 -9.01
CA LYS A 43 1.22 13.95 -8.78
C LYS A 43 1.64 15.41 -8.63
N THR A 44 2.81 15.64 -8.04
CA THR A 44 3.36 16.98 -7.85
C THR A 44 4.87 16.94 -7.96
N LYS A 45 5.44 17.97 -8.59
CA LYS A 45 6.90 18.17 -8.67
C LYS A 45 7.45 18.86 -7.42
N LEU A 46 6.58 19.48 -6.61
CA LEU A 46 6.96 20.06 -5.34
C LEU A 46 7.13 18.92 -4.34
N SER A 47 8.37 18.71 -3.90
CA SER A 47 8.68 17.76 -2.84
C SER A 47 9.51 18.45 -1.76
N PRO A 48 9.30 18.07 -0.48
CA PRO A 48 10.15 18.53 0.60
C PRO A 48 11.58 18.03 0.39
N SER A 49 12.52 18.53 1.19
CA SER A 49 13.89 18.01 1.16
C SER A 49 13.91 16.49 1.42
N GLY A 50 14.94 15.79 0.92
CA GLY A 50 15.08 14.35 1.14
C GLY A 50 15.05 13.96 2.63
N PHE A 51 15.68 14.76 3.49
CA PHE A 51 15.67 14.56 4.94
C PHE A 51 14.29 14.75 5.57
N GLU A 52 13.54 15.76 5.14
CA GLU A 52 12.18 15.98 5.61
C GLU A 52 11.26 14.84 5.16
N MET A 53 11.39 14.37 3.90
CA MET A 53 10.64 13.22 3.39
C MET A 53 10.93 11.94 4.19
N LEU A 54 12.20 11.68 4.51
CA LEU A 54 12.60 10.55 5.35
C LEU A 54 12.07 10.68 6.79
N THR A 55 12.17 11.88 7.37
CA THR A 55 11.62 12.18 8.71
C THR A 55 10.13 11.88 8.76
N ASN A 56 9.39 12.32 7.74
CA ASN A 56 7.95 12.12 7.64
C ASN A 56 7.59 10.65 7.35
N PHE A 57 8.38 9.94 6.54
CA PHE A 57 8.23 8.49 6.31
C PHE A 57 8.37 7.69 7.62
N PHE A 58 9.44 7.93 8.37
CA PHE A 58 9.69 7.24 9.63
C PHE A 58 8.65 7.62 10.69
N THR A 59 8.26 8.90 10.77
CA THR A 59 7.21 9.36 11.68
C THR A 59 5.87 8.69 11.38
N PHE A 60 5.51 8.57 10.09
CA PHE A 60 4.29 7.91 9.66
C PHE A 60 4.27 6.45 10.15
N TYR A 61 5.25 5.64 9.76
CA TYR A 61 5.25 4.21 10.08
C TYR A 61 5.51 3.90 11.56
N GLY A 62 6.29 4.73 12.25
CA GLY A 62 6.54 4.60 13.69
C GLY A 62 5.27 4.77 14.53
N ASN A 63 4.36 5.65 14.10
CA ASN A 63 3.12 5.96 14.82
C ASN A 63 1.87 5.26 14.25
N PHE A 64 1.97 4.65 13.07
CA PHE A 64 0.82 4.07 12.38
C PHE A 64 0.09 2.98 13.20
N GLN A 65 -1.24 2.94 13.05
CA GLN A 65 -2.12 1.96 13.68
C GLN A 65 -2.46 0.82 12.69
N TYR A 66 -1.71 -0.28 12.78
CA TYR A 66 -1.78 -1.37 11.80
C TYR A 66 -2.98 -2.34 12.00
N ARG A 67 -3.52 -2.44 13.22
CA ARG A 67 -4.36 -3.56 13.67
C ARG A 67 -5.61 -3.82 12.82
N SER A 68 -6.24 -2.77 12.29
CA SER A 68 -7.54 -2.86 11.61
C SER A 68 -7.50 -2.39 10.16
N ILE A 69 -6.30 -2.12 9.62
CA ILE A 69 -6.12 -1.49 8.31
C ILE A 69 -5.27 -2.38 7.39
N VAL A 70 -5.61 -2.36 6.11
CA VAL A 70 -4.81 -2.82 4.99
C VAL A 70 -4.26 -1.59 4.26
N LEU A 71 -2.96 -1.59 4.02
CA LEU A 71 -2.27 -0.58 3.22
C LEU A 71 -2.38 -1.03 1.77
N CYS A 72 -3.06 -0.25 0.91
CA CYS A 72 -3.42 -0.66 -0.44
C CYS A 72 -2.74 0.22 -1.50
N PRO A 73 -1.56 -0.18 -2.02
CA PRO A 73 -0.94 0.48 -3.17
C PRO A 73 -1.82 0.52 -4.41
N LEU A 74 -2.74 -0.45 -4.59
CA LEU A 74 -3.71 -0.43 -5.70
C LEU A 74 -4.46 0.91 -5.74
N THR A 75 -5.05 1.31 -4.61
CA THR A 75 -5.84 2.55 -4.49
C THR A 75 -5.05 3.72 -3.91
N GLY A 76 -3.81 3.50 -3.47
CA GLY A 76 -3.03 4.45 -2.67
C GLY A 76 -3.64 4.73 -1.29
N GLY A 77 -4.63 3.93 -0.86
CA GLY A 77 -5.49 4.20 0.27
C GLY A 77 -5.29 3.26 1.47
N LEU A 78 -6.01 3.58 2.55
CA LEU A 78 -6.14 2.73 3.73
C LEU A 78 -7.53 2.10 3.71
N ILE A 79 -7.59 0.77 3.70
CA ILE A 79 -8.86 0.05 3.63
C ILE A 79 -9.05 -0.75 4.93
N PRO A 80 -10.18 -0.63 5.63
CA PRO A 80 -10.45 -1.44 6.80
C PRO A 80 -10.43 -2.94 6.48
N ARG A 81 -9.80 -3.75 7.34
CA ARG A 81 -9.75 -5.22 7.17
C ARG A 81 -11.14 -5.84 7.05
N LYS A 82 -12.10 -5.29 7.80
CA LYS A 82 -13.52 -5.68 7.77
C LYS A 82 -14.13 -5.58 6.36
N GLN A 83 -13.70 -4.63 5.52
CA GLN A 83 -14.19 -4.53 4.14
C GLN A 83 -13.72 -5.72 3.28
N PHE A 84 -12.53 -6.26 3.52
CA PHE A 84 -12.07 -7.49 2.84
C PHE A 84 -12.80 -8.72 3.36
N GLU A 85 -13.10 -8.78 4.65
CA GLU A 85 -13.86 -9.89 5.26
C GLU A 85 -15.30 -9.94 4.75
N GLU A 86 -15.95 -8.78 4.62
CA GLU A 86 -17.32 -8.64 4.12
C GLU A 86 -17.42 -8.53 2.60
N LEU A 87 -16.28 -8.50 1.88
CA LEU A 87 -16.18 -8.24 0.43
C LEU A 87 -16.85 -6.92 -0.03
N LYS A 88 -17.03 -5.96 0.88
CA LYS A 88 -17.53 -4.60 0.59
C LYS A 88 -16.38 -3.67 0.25
N LEU A 89 -15.71 -3.96 -0.86
CA LEU A 89 -14.50 -3.26 -1.30
C LEU A 89 -14.79 -2.19 -2.36
N PRO A 90 -13.90 -1.18 -2.52
CA PRO A 90 -13.99 -0.22 -3.62
C PRO A 90 -14.02 -0.92 -4.99
N GLY A 91 -14.61 -0.27 -5.99
CA GLY A 91 -14.77 -0.84 -7.34
C GLY A 91 -13.47 -1.31 -8.00
N ALA A 92 -12.32 -0.76 -7.61
CA ALA A 92 -10.99 -1.22 -8.04
C ALA A 92 -10.70 -2.69 -7.68
N PHE A 93 -11.36 -3.24 -6.65
CA PHE A 93 -11.22 -4.63 -6.22
C PHE A 93 -12.26 -5.56 -6.87
N ARG A 94 -13.05 -5.08 -7.84
CA ARG A 94 -14.04 -5.90 -8.53
C ARG A 94 -13.48 -7.24 -9.06
N PRO A 95 -12.28 -7.29 -9.70
CA PRO A 95 -11.71 -8.57 -10.12
C PRO A 95 -11.45 -9.54 -8.95
N TYR A 96 -11.06 -9.01 -7.78
CA TYR A 96 -10.84 -9.79 -6.56
C TYR A 96 -12.16 -10.34 -6.00
N THR A 97 -13.19 -9.51 -5.89
CA THR A 97 -14.50 -9.95 -5.36
C THR A 97 -15.19 -10.92 -6.31
N GLU A 98 -15.10 -10.70 -7.63
CA GLU A 98 -15.60 -11.64 -8.64
C GLU A 98 -14.85 -12.97 -8.55
N LYS A 99 -13.51 -12.98 -8.45
CA LYS A 99 -12.73 -14.22 -8.33
C LYS A 99 -13.14 -15.05 -7.11
N ILE A 100 -13.45 -14.41 -5.98
CA ILE A 100 -13.92 -15.09 -4.77
C ILE A 100 -15.35 -15.61 -4.91
N ALA A 101 -16.23 -14.86 -5.59
CA ALA A 101 -17.61 -15.28 -5.80
C ALA A 101 -17.72 -16.52 -6.70
N HIS A 102 -16.83 -16.67 -7.70
CA HIS A 102 -16.89 -17.75 -8.69
C HIS A 102 -16.10 -19.01 -8.30
N SER A 103 -15.29 -18.98 -7.24
CA SER A 103 -14.50 -20.15 -6.81
C SER A 103 -14.43 -20.26 -5.29
N SER A 104 -14.96 -21.37 -4.77
CA SER A 104 -14.92 -21.70 -3.34
C SER A 104 -13.49 -21.82 -2.78
N ASN A 105 -12.53 -22.13 -3.64
CA ASN A 105 -11.12 -22.29 -3.30
C ASN A 105 -10.25 -21.08 -3.68
N ALA A 106 -10.86 -19.94 -4.04
CA ALA A 106 -10.11 -18.74 -4.36
C ALA A 106 -9.27 -18.25 -3.16
N GLU A 107 -8.00 -17.96 -3.40
CA GLU A 107 -7.13 -17.37 -2.37
C GLU A 107 -7.67 -16.00 -1.94
N ARG A 108 -7.78 -15.81 -0.62
CA ARG A 108 -8.18 -14.55 -0.01
C ARG A 108 -6.97 -13.82 0.57
N LEU A 109 -7.02 -12.49 0.54
CA LEU A 109 -6.03 -11.65 1.20
C LEU A 109 -5.97 -12.00 2.69
N ARG A 110 -4.79 -12.44 3.15
CA ARG A 110 -4.56 -12.75 4.57
C ARG A 110 -4.45 -11.45 5.37
N VAL A 111 -5.61 -10.94 5.81
CA VAL A 111 -5.70 -9.69 6.57
C VAL A 111 -5.41 -9.83 8.05
N ALA A 112 -5.51 -11.03 8.61
CA ALA A 112 -5.27 -11.31 10.04
C ALA A 112 -3.78 -11.38 10.41
N THR A 113 -3.00 -10.38 9.99
CA THR A 113 -1.54 -10.30 10.20
C THR A 113 -1.15 -9.04 10.97
N PRO A 114 0.06 -8.94 11.55
CA PRO A 114 0.52 -7.72 12.22
C PRO A 114 0.55 -6.51 11.29
N ILE A 115 1.06 -6.70 10.06
CA ILE A 115 1.03 -5.72 8.97
C ILE A 115 0.33 -6.37 7.78
N CYS A 116 -0.56 -5.63 7.12
CA CYS A 116 -1.18 -6.06 5.87
C CYS A 116 -0.90 -5.02 4.78
N LEU A 117 0.13 -5.28 3.97
CA LEU A 117 0.45 -4.52 2.77
C LEU A 117 0.02 -5.34 1.56
N GLN A 118 -1.00 -4.85 0.87
CA GLN A 118 -1.55 -5.51 -0.31
C GLN A 118 -0.60 -5.36 -1.51
N ASP A 119 -0.44 -6.42 -2.30
CA ASP A 119 0.22 -6.34 -3.61
C ASP A 119 -0.72 -5.65 -4.62
N PRO A 120 -0.29 -4.59 -5.33
CA PRO A 120 -1.17 -3.82 -6.21
C PRO A 120 -1.72 -4.57 -7.41
N PHE A 121 -1.13 -5.70 -7.80
CA PHE A 121 -1.54 -6.48 -8.97
C PHE A 121 -2.15 -7.81 -8.55
N ASP A 122 -1.46 -8.58 -7.70
CA ASP A 122 -2.01 -9.80 -7.11
C ASP A 122 -2.85 -9.45 -5.88
N LEU A 123 -4.13 -9.10 -6.10
CA LEU A 123 -4.98 -8.51 -5.06
C LEU A 123 -5.30 -9.47 -3.88
N ALA A 124 -5.03 -10.77 -4.05
CA ALA A 124 -5.13 -11.76 -2.97
C ALA A 124 -3.84 -11.87 -2.13
N HIS A 125 -2.76 -11.20 -2.52
CA HIS A 125 -1.45 -11.32 -1.89
C HIS A 125 -1.18 -10.20 -0.86
N ASN A 126 -0.86 -10.61 0.36
CA ASN A 126 -0.30 -9.73 1.39
C ASN A 126 1.21 -9.92 1.44
N ILE A 127 1.96 -8.91 0.96
CA ILE A 127 3.43 -8.95 0.87
C ILE A 127 4.07 -9.12 2.25
N THR A 128 3.41 -8.61 3.30
CA THR A 128 3.92 -8.67 4.68
C THR A 128 3.34 -9.83 5.49
N LYS A 129 2.80 -10.88 4.84
CA LYS A 129 2.18 -12.02 5.53
C LYS A 129 3.13 -12.81 6.45
N GLY A 130 4.43 -12.75 6.20
CA GLY A 130 5.46 -13.38 7.03
C GLY A 130 5.95 -12.54 8.22
N VAL A 131 5.50 -11.29 8.36
CA VAL A 131 5.97 -10.37 9.43
C VAL A 131 5.30 -10.73 10.76
N SER A 132 6.10 -10.96 11.80
CA SER A 132 5.59 -11.26 13.14
C SER A 132 5.22 -10.01 13.94
N ARG A 133 4.53 -10.19 15.08
CA ARG A 133 4.23 -9.06 15.99
C ARG A 133 5.50 -8.46 16.59
N LYS A 134 6.52 -9.29 16.85
CA LYS A 134 7.83 -8.84 17.35
C LYS A 134 8.54 -7.98 16.30
N ASP A 135 8.48 -8.39 15.03
CA ASP A 135 9.06 -7.61 13.92
C ASP A 135 8.37 -6.26 13.77
N LEU A 136 7.04 -6.22 13.85
CA LEU A 136 6.29 -4.96 13.82
C LEU A 136 6.68 -4.04 15.00
N GLN A 137 6.77 -4.56 16.22
CA GLN A 137 7.20 -3.77 17.38
C GLN A 137 8.61 -3.20 17.19
N LYS A 138 9.55 -4.04 16.72
CA LYS A 138 10.91 -3.62 16.39
C LYS A 138 10.92 -2.55 15.29
N PHE A 139 10.17 -2.77 14.22
CA PHE A 139 10.05 -1.83 13.10
C PHE A 139 9.52 -0.47 13.57
N LYS A 140 8.42 -0.43 14.34
CA LYS A 140 7.89 0.82 14.90
C LYS A 140 8.91 1.54 15.77
N LYS A 141 9.60 0.81 16.66
CA LYS A 141 10.64 1.37 17.54
C LYS A 141 11.77 2.00 16.71
N LEU A 142 12.29 1.28 15.71
CA LEU A 142 13.36 1.76 14.84
C LEU A 142 12.89 2.98 14.03
N CYS A 143 11.67 2.98 13.49
CA CYS A 143 11.12 4.16 12.82
C CYS A 143 11.05 5.37 13.74
N CYS A 144 10.58 5.23 14.98
CA CYS A 144 10.56 6.36 15.93
C CYS A 144 11.96 6.90 16.24
N GLN A 145 12.95 6.02 16.40
CA GLN A 145 14.34 6.42 16.63
C GLN A 145 14.93 7.12 15.40
N SER A 146 14.75 6.55 14.20
CA SER A 146 15.21 7.15 12.94
C SER A 146 14.59 8.52 12.68
N ALA A 147 13.30 8.69 12.97
CA ALA A 147 12.65 10.00 12.86
C ALA A 147 13.32 11.06 13.76
N ASN A 148 13.72 10.69 14.97
CA ASN A 148 14.44 11.59 15.87
C ASN A 148 15.86 11.91 15.37
N CYS A 149 16.57 10.92 14.85
CA CYS A 149 17.88 11.13 14.23
C CYS A 149 17.78 12.12 13.07
N CYS A 150 16.83 11.94 12.15
CA CYS A 150 16.68 12.82 10.99
C CYS A 150 16.38 14.29 11.39
N ARG A 151 15.57 14.51 12.43
CA ARG A 151 15.30 15.86 12.97
C ARG A 151 16.53 16.52 13.57
N ASN A 152 17.41 15.74 14.20
CA ASN A 152 18.63 16.27 14.81
C ASN A 152 19.71 16.57 13.77
N SER A 153 19.67 15.91 12.60
CA SER A 153 20.60 16.17 11.48
C SER A 153 20.18 17.35 10.58
N THR A 154 19.04 17.98 10.84
CA THR A 154 18.54 19.17 10.13
C THR A 154 18.66 20.45 10.96
N ARG A 155 19.23 20.35 12.17
CA ARG A 155 19.69 21.49 12.99
C ARG A 155 21.17 21.75 12.74
#